data_AF-A0AA96MG18-F1
#
_entry.id   AF-A0AA96MG18-F1
#
_cell.length_a   1.000
_cell.length_b   1.000
_cell.length_c   1.000
_cell.angle_alpha   90.00
_cell.angle_beta   90.00
_cell.angle_gamma   90.00
#
_symmetry.space_group_name_H-M   'P 1'
#
loop_
_entity.id
_entity.type
_entity.pdbx_description
1 polymer ?
#
loop_
_entity_poly.entity_id
_entity_poly.type
_entity_poly.pdbx_seq_one_letter_code
_entity_poly.pdbx_strand_id
1 'polypeptide(L)'
;MMKLIPNSITLSRIGLTLLLLGFEPLGRTYLWIYILCGVSDWLDGLIARSTGTTSSLGAKLDSIADMTLVTAALYTLYPHLGLTAGLILWIILIAAIRGASILTALYKFRTYGSIHTYGNKLAGLLLFITPILLPQVNNSLWTSIVCAVATLSAVEEWLILASSSELQLDRKGLFSRK
;
A
#
# COMPACT_ATOMS: atom_id res chain seq x y z
N MET A 1 23.64 -19.11 -5.54
CA MET A 1 22.39 -19.85 -5.22
C MET A 1 21.47 -19.14 -4.22
N MET A 2 21.96 -18.48 -3.16
CA MET A 2 21.11 -17.84 -2.12
C MET A 2 20.27 -16.61 -2.56
N LYS A 3 20.43 -16.13 -3.79
CA LYS A 3 19.62 -15.04 -4.38
C LYS A 3 18.40 -15.55 -5.17
N LEU A 4 18.29 -16.86 -5.43
CA LEU A 4 17.18 -17.42 -6.20
C LEU A 4 15.89 -17.52 -5.38
N ILE A 5 15.98 -17.82 -4.08
CA ILE A 5 14.79 -18.09 -3.25
C ILE A 5 13.88 -16.85 -3.16
N PRO A 6 14.37 -15.63 -2.82
CA PRO A 6 13.51 -14.44 -2.78
C PRO A 6 12.93 -14.12 -4.16
N ASN A 7 13.76 -14.19 -5.21
CA ASN A 7 13.32 -13.89 -6.58
C ASN A 7 12.25 -14.87 -7.09
N SER A 8 12.34 -16.15 -6.71
CA SER A 8 11.31 -17.15 -7.05
C SER A 8 10.00 -16.88 -6.33
N ILE A 9 10.03 -16.41 -5.09
CA ILE A 9 8.83 -16.01 -4.34
C ILE A 9 8.17 -14.80 -5.03
N THR A 10 8.94 -13.76 -5.36
CA THR A 10 8.44 -12.58 -6.09
C THR A 10 7.84 -12.95 -7.46
N LEU A 11 8.49 -13.86 -8.20
CA LEU A 11 7.97 -14.33 -9.49
C LEU A 11 6.68 -15.14 -9.31
N SER A 12 6.59 -15.96 -8.26
CA SER A 12 5.37 -16.69 -7.93
C SER A 12 4.22 -15.73 -7.60
N ARG A 13 4.49 -14.62 -6.89
CA ARG A 13 3.52 -13.58 -6.56
C ARG A 13 2.97 -12.88 -7.80
N ILE A 14 3.80 -12.58 -8.80
CA ILE A 14 3.32 -12.08 -10.10
C ILE A 14 2.36 -13.08 -10.74
N GLY A 15 2.73 -14.36 -10.79
CA GLY A 15 1.86 -15.41 -11.32
C GLY A 15 0.53 -15.52 -10.58
N LEU A 16 0.56 -15.59 -9.24
CA LEU A 16 -0.62 -15.62 -8.38
C LEU A 16 -1.51 -14.38 -8.55
N THR A 17 -0.90 -13.21 -8.74
CA THR A 17 -1.62 -11.97 -8.96
C THR A 17 -2.35 -11.97 -10.31
N LEU A 18 -1.72 -12.49 -11.36
CA LEU A 18 -2.39 -12.65 -12.66
C LEU A 18 -3.55 -13.64 -12.56
N LEU A 19 -3.44 -14.68 -11.71
CA LEU A 19 -4.56 -15.59 -11.45
C LEU A 19 -5.76 -14.87 -10.80
N LEU A 20 -5.56 -13.83 -9.99
CA LEU A 20 -6.66 -13.05 -9.40
C LEU A 20 -7.61 -12.49 -10.46
N LEU A 21 -7.10 -12.15 -11.65
CA LEU A 21 -7.91 -11.63 -12.76
C LEU A 21 -8.88 -12.65 -13.35
N GLY A 22 -8.60 -13.95 -13.17
CA GLY A 22 -9.42 -15.04 -13.69
C GLY A 22 -10.45 -15.60 -12.70
N PHE A 23 -10.42 -15.16 -11.44
CA PHE A 23 -11.36 -15.61 -10.41
C PHE A 23 -12.41 -14.55 -10.11
N GLU A 24 -13.58 -15.00 -9.64
CA GLU A 24 -14.65 -14.11 -9.20
C GLU A 24 -14.15 -13.23 -8.04
N PRO A 25 -14.18 -11.88 -8.18
CA PRO A 25 -13.77 -10.98 -7.12
C PRO A 25 -14.55 -11.25 -5.84
N LEU A 26 -13.88 -11.15 -4.69
CA LEU A 26 -14.45 -11.42 -3.37
C LEU A 26 -14.91 -12.87 -3.11
N GLY A 27 -14.79 -13.78 -4.10
CA GLY A 27 -15.01 -15.20 -3.92
C GLY A 27 -13.99 -15.84 -2.97
N ARG A 28 -14.32 -17.00 -2.40
CA ARG A 28 -13.44 -17.71 -1.45
C ARG A 28 -12.03 -17.96 -2.02
N THR A 29 -11.95 -18.40 -3.28
CA THR A 29 -10.67 -18.68 -3.95
C THR A 29 -9.86 -17.40 -4.20
N TYR A 30 -10.53 -16.32 -4.62
CA TYR A 30 -9.90 -15.02 -4.80
C TYR A 30 -9.28 -14.52 -3.48
N LEU A 31 -10.01 -14.60 -2.37
CA LEU A 31 -9.52 -14.13 -1.07
C LEU A 31 -8.32 -14.95 -0.58
N TRP A 32 -8.33 -16.27 -0.77
CA TRP A 32 -7.18 -17.10 -0.43
C TRP A 32 -5.94 -16.73 -1.24
N ILE A 33 -6.07 -16.56 -2.55
CA ILE A 33 -4.95 -16.16 -3.42
C ILE A 33 -4.46 -14.76 -3.03
N TYR A 34 -5.36 -13.82 -2.77
CA TYR A 34 -5.03 -12.46 -2.36
C TYR A 34 -4.24 -12.44 -1.04
N ILE A 35 -4.70 -13.19 -0.04
CA ILE A 35 -3.99 -13.34 1.25
C ILE A 35 -2.62 -13.98 1.02
N LEU A 36 -2.53 -15.03 0.20
CA LEU A 36 -1.26 -15.67 -0.13
C LEU A 36 -0.28 -14.70 -0.80
N CYS A 37 -0.74 -13.83 -1.72
CA CYS A 37 0.09 -12.78 -2.30
C CYS A 37 0.65 -11.84 -1.22
N GLY A 38 -0.19 -11.33 -0.31
CA GLY A 38 0.27 -10.44 0.77
C GLY A 38 1.21 -11.12 1.77
N VAL A 39 0.96 -12.38 2.12
CA VAL A 39 1.85 -13.15 3.00
C VAL A 39 3.18 -13.44 2.30
N SER A 40 3.18 -13.69 0.99
CA SER A 40 4.41 -13.95 0.24
C SER A 40 5.37 -12.76 0.20
N ASP A 41 4.85 -11.54 0.07
CA ASP A 41 5.61 -10.28 0.16
C ASP A 41 6.21 -10.05 1.57
N TRP A 42 5.44 -10.40 2.60
CA TRP A 42 5.99 -10.29 3.94
C TRP A 42 7.12 -11.31 4.17
N LEU A 43 6.95 -12.53 3.67
CA LEU A 43 7.93 -13.61 3.82
C LEU A 43 9.22 -13.36 3.02
N ASP A 44 9.14 -12.92 1.76
CA ASP A 44 10.35 -12.65 0.97
C ASP A 44 11.16 -11.48 1.53
N GLY A 45 10.51 -10.43 2.03
CA GLY A 45 11.12 -9.32 2.73
C GLY A 45 11.79 -9.75 4.05
N LEU A 46 11.14 -10.63 4.83
CA LEU A 46 11.72 -11.20 6.06
C LEU A 46 12.95 -12.05 5.76
N ILE A 47 12.84 -12.95 4.77
CA ILE A 47 13.94 -13.83 4.37
C ILE A 47 15.12 -12.98 3.89
N ALA A 48 14.90 -12.06 2.95
CA ALA A 48 15.96 -11.22 2.39
C ALA A 48 16.70 -10.38 3.44
N ARG A 49 15.99 -9.88 4.47
CA ARG A 49 16.59 -9.15 5.60
C ARG A 49 17.39 -10.08 6.52
N SER A 50 16.84 -11.25 6.84
CA SER A 50 17.48 -12.22 7.74
C SER A 50 18.75 -12.85 7.13
N THR A 51 18.79 -13.03 5.82
CA THR A 51 19.93 -13.64 5.11
C THR A 51 20.90 -12.63 4.52
N GLY A 52 20.64 -11.32 4.64
CA GLY A 52 21.47 -10.27 4.06
C GLY A 52 21.59 -10.33 2.53
N THR A 53 20.66 -10.99 1.85
CA THR A 53 20.70 -11.24 0.40
C THR A 53 19.87 -10.23 -0.39
N THR A 54 19.80 -8.99 0.08
CA THR A 54 19.18 -7.89 -0.67
C THR A 54 19.94 -7.67 -1.98
N SER A 55 19.24 -7.74 -3.12
CA SER A 55 19.83 -7.52 -4.44
C SER A 55 19.05 -6.47 -5.22
N SER A 56 19.73 -5.68 -6.05
CA SER A 56 19.10 -4.66 -6.88
C SER A 56 18.09 -5.23 -7.88
N LEU A 57 18.34 -6.44 -8.38
CA LEU A 57 17.41 -7.18 -9.24
C LEU A 57 16.16 -7.62 -8.47
N GLY A 58 16.32 -8.16 -7.27
CA GLY A 58 15.21 -8.55 -6.40
C GLY A 58 14.32 -7.34 -6.06
N ALA A 59 14.92 -6.21 -5.68
CA ALA A 59 14.18 -4.98 -5.39
C ALA A 59 13.37 -4.44 -6.59
N LYS A 60 13.90 -4.57 -7.82
CA LYS A 60 13.16 -4.20 -9.03
C LYS A 60 11.99 -5.15 -9.29
N LEU A 61 12.20 -6.46 -9.14
CA LEU A 61 11.14 -7.46 -9.31
C LEU A 61 10.03 -7.27 -8.28
N ASP A 62 10.40 -6.96 -7.04
CA ASP A 62 9.50 -6.69 -5.93
C ASP A 62 8.58 -5.50 -6.24
N SER A 63 9.17 -4.38 -6.68
CA SER A 63 8.40 -3.21 -7.12
C SER A 63 7.45 -3.51 -8.29
N ILE A 64 7.84 -4.39 -9.23
CA ILE A 64 6.97 -4.83 -10.33
C ILE A 64 5.83 -5.70 -9.79
N ALA A 65 6.12 -6.65 -8.89
CA ALA A 65 5.13 -7.52 -8.27
C ALA A 65 4.09 -6.70 -7.50
N ASP A 66 4.53 -5.71 -6.73
CA ASP A 66 3.65 -4.81 -5.98
C ASP A 66 2.76 -3.97 -6.89
N MET A 67 3.32 -3.35 -7.92
CA MET A 67 2.53 -2.61 -8.91
C MET A 67 1.51 -3.51 -9.59
N THR A 68 1.88 -4.74 -9.92
CA THR A 68 0.98 -5.72 -10.54
C THR A 68 -0.16 -6.08 -9.58
N LEU A 69 0.13 -6.33 -8.30
CA LEU A 69 -0.85 -6.67 -7.28
C LEU A 69 -1.83 -5.53 -7.03
N VAL A 70 -1.32 -4.32 -6.83
CA VAL A 70 -2.15 -3.13 -6.60
C VAL A 70 -3.05 -2.88 -7.82
N THR A 71 -2.52 -2.98 -9.04
CA THR A 71 -3.29 -2.74 -10.26
C THR A 71 -4.37 -3.81 -10.46
N ALA A 72 -4.04 -5.09 -10.29
CA ALA A 72 -4.99 -6.19 -10.42
C ALA A 72 -6.08 -6.14 -9.34
N ALA A 73 -5.70 -5.86 -8.09
CA ALA A 73 -6.63 -5.70 -6.99
C ALA A 73 -7.56 -4.50 -7.22
N LEU A 74 -7.03 -3.35 -7.63
CA LEU A 74 -7.85 -2.16 -7.91
C LEU A 74 -8.83 -2.43 -9.06
N TYR A 75 -8.38 -3.03 -10.15
CA TYR A 75 -9.23 -3.36 -11.29
C TYR A 75 -10.38 -4.31 -10.91
N THR A 76 -10.07 -5.37 -10.16
CA THR A 76 -11.07 -6.38 -9.77
C THR A 76 -12.02 -5.89 -8.67
N LEU A 77 -11.55 -5.05 -7.74
CA LEU A 77 -12.33 -4.61 -6.59
C LEU A 77 -13.10 -3.32 -6.84
N TYR A 78 -12.70 -2.49 -7.81
CA TYR A 78 -13.35 -1.20 -8.11
C TYR A 78 -14.88 -1.29 -8.20
N PRO A 79 -15.49 -2.28 -8.89
CA PRO A 79 -16.94 -2.42 -8.98
C PRO A 79 -17.63 -2.72 -7.64
N HIS A 80 -16.90 -3.31 -6.68
CA HIS A 80 -17.45 -3.81 -5.42
C HIS A 80 -17.29 -2.83 -4.25
N LEU A 81 -16.47 -1.79 -4.40
CA LEU A 81 -16.18 -0.81 -3.34
C LEU A 81 -17.38 0.10 -2.97
N GLY A 82 -18.47 0.08 -3.75
CA GLY A 82 -19.65 0.92 -3.49
C GLY A 82 -19.33 2.41 -3.60
N LEU A 83 -18.45 2.78 -4.55
CA LEU A 83 -17.98 4.15 -4.74
C LEU A 83 -19.12 5.04 -5.25
N THR A 84 -19.61 5.90 -4.36
CA THR A 84 -20.50 7.01 -4.73
C THR A 84 -19.69 8.18 -5.27
N ALA A 85 -20.32 9.11 -6.00
CA ALA A 85 -19.65 10.31 -6.49
C ALA A 85 -18.96 11.10 -5.35
N GLY A 86 -19.59 11.15 -4.16
CA GLY A 86 -18.99 11.77 -2.97
C GLY A 86 -17.72 11.06 -2.49
N LEU A 87 -17.70 9.73 -2.48
CA LEU A 87 -16.50 8.96 -2.11
C LEU A 87 -15.37 9.14 -3.14
N ILE A 88 -15.70 9.19 -4.43
CA ILE A 88 -14.71 9.45 -5.49
C ILE A 88 -14.07 10.83 -5.29
N LEU A 89 -14.87 11.87 -5.04
CA LEU A 89 -14.37 13.21 -4.73
C LEU A 89 -13.48 13.19 -3.48
N TRP A 90 -13.84 12.43 -2.45
CA TRP A 90 -13.02 12.29 -1.24
C TRP A 90 -11.67 11.63 -1.54
N ILE A 91 -11.64 10.56 -2.32
CA ILE A 91 -10.39 9.91 -2.75
C ILE A 91 -9.51 10.88 -3.55
N ILE A 92 -10.10 11.68 -4.45
CA ILE A 92 -9.38 12.73 -5.20
C ILE A 92 -8.78 13.78 -4.25
N LEU A 93 -9.53 14.21 -3.22
CA LEU A 93 -9.01 15.14 -2.22
C LEU A 93 -7.83 14.54 -1.43
N ILE A 94 -7.92 13.27 -1.03
CA ILE A 94 -6.80 12.57 -0.37
C ILE A 94 -5.58 12.53 -1.29
N ALA A 95 -5.77 12.20 -2.57
CA ALA A 95 -4.69 12.19 -3.56
C ALA A 95 -4.07 13.59 -3.74
N ALA A 96 -4.88 14.65 -3.74
CA ALA A 96 -4.39 16.03 -3.81
C ALA A 96 -3.54 16.40 -2.59
N ILE A 97 -3.94 16.01 -1.37
CA ILE A 97 -3.15 16.23 -0.14
C ILE A 97 -1.81 15.48 -0.21
N ARG A 98 -1.82 14.23 -0.68
CA ARG A 98 -0.58 13.45 -0.89
C ARG A 98 0.32 14.09 -1.95
N GLY A 99 -0.26 14.57 -3.05
CA GLY A 99 0.45 15.32 -4.08
C GLY A 99 1.11 16.59 -3.51
N ALA A 100 0.38 17.37 -2.71
CA ALA A 100 0.93 18.54 -2.02
C ALA A 100 2.06 18.18 -1.05
N SER A 101 1.96 17.03 -0.37
CA SER A 101 3.02 16.49 0.50
C SER A 101 4.30 16.19 -0.30
N ILE A 102 4.17 15.53 -1.45
CA ILE A 102 5.31 15.24 -2.34
C ILE A 102 5.91 16.54 -2.88
N LEU A 103 5.08 17.50 -3.31
CA LEU A 103 5.55 18.80 -3.81
C LEU A 103 6.28 19.60 -2.74
N THR A 104 5.79 19.61 -1.50
CA THR A 104 6.48 20.26 -0.38
C THR A 104 7.81 19.59 -0.07
N ALA A 105 7.88 18.26 -0.10
CA ALA A 105 9.14 17.53 0.06
C ALA A 105 10.14 17.87 -1.06
N LEU A 106 9.69 17.92 -2.31
CA LEU A 106 10.54 18.28 -3.45
C LEU A 106 11.03 19.72 -3.40
N TYR A 107 10.16 20.67 -3.05
CA TYR A 107 10.54 22.08 -2.97
C TYR A 107 11.53 22.34 -1.83
N LYS A 108 11.30 21.74 -0.65
CA LYS A 108 12.08 22.01 0.56
C LYS A 108 13.38 21.20 0.63
N PHE A 109 13.35 19.93 0.21
CA PHE A 109 14.47 19.00 0.40
C PHE A 109 15.11 18.55 -0.92
N ARG A 110 14.56 18.95 -2.08
CA ARG A 110 15.02 18.55 -3.42
C ARG A 110 15.20 17.05 -3.61
N THR A 111 14.46 16.25 -2.85
CA THR A 111 14.54 14.80 -2.89
C THR A 111 13.14 14.20 -2.80
N TYR A 112 12.99 13.02 -3.39
CA TYR A 112 11.79 12.21 -3.24
C TYR A 112 11.93 11.37 -1.97
N GLY A 113 11.05 11.61 -1.01
CA GLY A 113 10.99 10.81 0.21
C GLY A 113 9.57 10.81 0.76
N SER A 114 8.97 9.62 0.88
CA SER A 114 7.71 9.45 1.62
C SER A 114 8.01 8.97 3.03
N ILE A 115 7.44 9.66 4.00
CA ILE A 115 7.62 9.33 5.41
C ILE A 115 6.61 8.22 5.76
N HIS A 116 7.11 7.07 6.19
CA HIS A 116 6.26 5.93 6.53
C HIS A 116 5.76 6.03 7.97
N THR A 117 4.86 6.99 8.22
CA THR A 117 4.25 7.20 9.53
C THR A 117 3.41 6.00 9.97
N TYR A 118 3.12 5.88 11.27
CA TYR A 118 2.15 4.90 11.77
C TYR A 118 0.78 5.06 11.11
N GLY A 119 0.36 6.29 10.80
CA GLY A 119 -0.85 6.56 10.03
C GLY A 119 -0.84 5.88 8.65
N ASN A 120 0.28 6.00 7.91
CA ASN A 120 0.43 5.35 6.60
C ASN A 120 0.35 3.82 6.72
N LYS A 121 0.97 3.24 7.75
CA LYS A 121 0.91 1.79 8.01
C LYS A 121 -0.51 1.33 8.33
N LEU A 122 -1.25 2.10 9.14
CA LEU A 122 -2.63 1.80 9.47
C LEU A 122 -3.54 1.90 8.23
N ALA A 123 -3.41 2.97 7.44
CA ALA A 123 -4.17 3.15 6.20
C ALA A 123 -3.89 2.02 5.21
N GLY A 124 -2.62 1.62 5.04
CA GLY A 124 -2.23 0.48 4.21
C GLY A 124 -2.82 -0.85 4.71
N LEU A 125 -2.81 -1.09 6.02
CA LEU A 125 -3.40 -2.29 6.62
C LEU A 125 -4.91 -2.35 6.39
N LEU A 126 -5.62 -1.23 6.58
CA LEU A 126 -7.07 -1.16 6.33
C LEU A 126 -7.41 -1.39 4.85
N LEU A 127 -6.61 -0.84 3.93
CA LEU A 127 -6.76 -1.11 2.50
C LEU A 127 -6.54 -2.59 2.18
N PHE A 128 -5.52 -3.22 2.78
CA PHE A 128 -5.25 -4.65 2.59
C PHE A 128 -6.36 -5.55 3.16
N ILE A 129 -6.99 -5.16 4.27
CA ILE A 129 -8.09 -5.93 4.89
C ILE A 129 -9.41 -5.73 4.13
N THR A 130 -9.55 -4.66 3.36
CA THR A 130 -10.80 -4.30 2.66
C THR A 130 -11.42 -5.43 1.85
N PRO A 131 -10.70 -6.17 0.99
CA PRO A 131 -11.28 -7.27 0.22
C PRO A 131 -11.85 -8.39 1.09
N ILE A 132 -11.29 -8.60 2.29
CA ILE A 132 -11.71 -9.65 3.23
C ILE A 132 -13.00 -9.24 3.94
N LEU A 133 -13.15 -7.95 4.26
CA LEU A 133 -14.31 -7.45 5.00
C LEU A 133 -15.48 -7.03 4.11
N LEU A 134 -15.24 -6.61 2.86
CA LEU A 134 -16.29 -6.18 1.93
C LEU A 134 -17.50 -7.15 1.85
N PRO A 135 -17.34 -8.48 1.81
CA PRO A 135 -18.48 -9.40 1.77
C PRO A 135 -19.32 -9.44 3.06
N GLN A 136 -18.79 -8.93 4.17
CA GLN A 136 -19.34 -9.09 5.51
C GLN A 136 -19.95 -7.78 6.06
N VAL A 137 -19.59 -6.63 5.49
CA VAL A 137 -19.95 -5.31 6.00
C VAL A 137 -20.60 -4.45 4.93
N ASN A 138 -21.21 -3.33 5.32
CA ASN A 138 -21.71 -2.36 4.36
C ASN A 138 -20.55 -1.69 3.62
N ASN A 139 -20.47 -1.91 2.31
CA ASN A 139 -19.39 -1.41 1.44
C ASN A 139 -19.20 0.11 1.57
N SER A 140 -20.29 0.89 1.60
CA SER A 140 -20.20 2.36 1.66
C SER A 140 -19.66 2.85 3.00
N LEU A 141 -20.12 2.24 4.11
CA LEU A 141 -19.66 2.59 5.45
C LEU A 141 -18.18 2.21 5.63
N TRP A 142 -17.78 1.01 5.21
CA TRP A 142 -16.41 0.56 5.32
C TRP A 142 -15.45 1.42 4.49
N THR A 143 -15.78 1.68 3.22
CA THR A 143 -14.97 2.55 2.36
C THR A 143 -14.86 3.97 2.93
N SER A 144 -15.90 4.48 3.59
CA SER A 144 -15.86 5.78 4.29
C SER A 144 -14.88 5.78 5.47
N ILE A 145 -14.85 4.71 6.28
CA ILE A 145 -13.89 4.57 7.39
C ILE A 145 -12.46 4.55 6.85
N VAL A 146 -12.20 3.77 5.79
CA VAL A 146 -10.90 3.70 5.13
C VAL A 146 -10.48 5.10 4.63
N CYS A 147 -11.39 5.83 3.98
CA CYS A 147 -11.12 7.20 3.51
C CYS A 147 -10.83 8.18 4.66
N ALA A 148 -11.55 8.07 5.78
CA ALA A 148 -11.30 8.91 6.95
C ALA A 148 -9.90 8.69 7.53
N VAL A 149 -9.50 7.43 7.72
CA VAL A 149 -8.15 7.08 8.20
C VAL A 149 -7.08 7.50 7.20
N ALA A 150 -7.30 7.28 5.90
CA ALA A 150 -6.38 7.71 4.85
C ALA A 150 -6.23 9.24 4.80
N THR A 151 -7.30 10.00 5.05
CA THR A 151 -7.27 11.47 5.15
C THR A 151 -6.43 11.92 6.34
N LEU A 152 -6.69 11.38 7.54
CA LEU A 152 -5.93 11.70 8.75
C LEU A 152 -4.43 11.42 8.54
N SER A 153 -4.13 10.28 7.94
CA SER A 153 -2.77 9.87 7.60
C SER A 153 -2.12 10.78 6.56
N ALA A 154 -2.85 11.23 5.53
CA ALA A 154 -2.34 12.16 4.52
C ALA A 154 -2.04 13.55 5.11
N VAL A 155 -2.93 14.04 5.95
CA VAL A 155 -2.74 15.32 6.66
C VAL A 155 -1.57 15.23 7.63
N GLU A 156 -1.41 14.12 8.36
CA GLU A 156 -0.26 13.90 9.25
C GLU A 156 1.07 14.00 8.48
N GLU A 157 1.21 13.28 7.36
CA GLU A 157 2.42 13.32 6.54
C GLU A 157 2.72 14.74 6.02
N TRP A 158 1.69 15.42 5.52
CA TRP A 158 1.85 16.79 5.03
C TRP A 158 2.31 17.76 6.12
N LEU A 159 1.69 17.71 7.30
CA LEU A 159 2.05 18.56 8.44
C LEU A 159 3.47 18.28 8.94
N ILE A 160 3.89 17.02 8.94
CA ILE A 160 5.27 16.64 9.28
C ILE A 160 6.24 17.29 8.31
N LEU A 161 6.03 17.16 7.00
CA LEU A 161 6.91 17.70 5.96
C LEU A 161 6.94 19.24 5.97
N ALA A 162 5.78 19.87 6.17
CA ALA A 162 5.66 21.32 6.27
C ALA A 162 6.45 21.86 7.48
N SER A 163 6.34 21.19 8.64
CA SER A 163 6.97 21.62 9.90
C SER A 163 8.44 21.22 10.05
N SER A 164 8.92 20.17 9.41
CA SER A 164 10.29 19.67 9.56
C SER A 164 11.30 20.52 8.80
N SER A 165 12.41 20.93 9.41
CA SER A 165 13.53 21.64 8.74
C SER A 165 14.44 20.71 7.93
N GLU A 166 14.39 19.40 8.20
CA GLU A 166 15.16 18.35 7.52
C GLU A 166 14.27 17.15 7.21
N LEU A 167 14.58 16.42 6.13
CA LEU A 167 13.81 15.24 5.71
C LEU A 167 14.15 14.03 6.59
N GLN A 168 13.34 13.79 7.62
CA GLN A 168 13.48 12.63 8.50
C GLN A 168 12.62 11.46 8.00
N LEU A 169 13.21 10.59 7.17
CA LEU A 169 12.53 9.41 6.61
C LEU A 169 12.05 8.40 7.68
N ASP A 170 12.75 8.33 8.82
CA ASP A 170 12.45 7.41 9.92
C ASP A 170 11.45 7.94 10.95
N ARG A 171 10.85 9.12 10.71
CA ARG A 171 9.93 9.73 11.67
C ARG A 171 8.64 8.93 11.76
N LYS A 172 8.42 8.31 12.92
CA LYS A 172 7.34 7.35 13.12
C LYS A 172 5.94 7.98 13.24
N GLY A 173 5.86 9.28 13.55
CA GLY A 173 4.60 10.03 13.63
C GLY A 173 4.77 11.46 14.16
N LEU A 174 3.68 12.23 14.19
CA LEU A 174 3.69 13.66 14.52
C LEU A 174 4.27 13.94 15.93
N PHE A 175 3.97 13.06 16.89
CA PHE A 175 4.40 13.15 18.29
C PHE A 175 5.74 12.47 18.60
N SER A 176 6.36 11.79 17.63
CA SER A 176 7.68 11.19 17.83
C SER A 176 8.76 12.24 17.50
N ARG A 177 9.01 13.16 18.43
CA ARG A 177 10.20 14.03 18.40
C ARG A 177 11.38 13.23 18.95
N LYS A 178 12.19 12.64 18.07
CA LYS A 178 13.60 12.35 18.34
C LYS A 178 14.37 12.54 17.04
#